data_AF-A0A9N8QK62-F1
#
_entry.id   AF-A0A9N8QK62-F1
#
_cell.length_a   1.000
_cell.length_b   1.000
_cell.length_c   1.000
_cell.angle_alpha   90.00
_cell.angle_beta   90.00
_cell.angle_gamma   90.00
#
_symmetry.space_group_name_H-M   'P 1'
#
loop_
_entity.id
_entity.type
_entity.pdbx_description
1 polymer ?
#
loop_
_entity_poly.entity_id
_entity_poly.type
_entity_poly.pdbx_seq_one_letter_code
_entity_poly.pdbx_strand_id
1 'polypeptide(L)'
;MPVQPPQSALPADKLFALLSERAKERKPVHTMGAIDPIQQSQMAYNQEVVYVSGWATSSVLTTCNNEVGPDLADYPYTTVPNQGQRLFKAQLSHYRKHYDERCQLSPEQRAEKPWVDYLRPIIADADTEHGGLSTVLKLAKLFAEHVSTVSRRPCGHQAGKVLVPTSEHINRLVTCRLAWDVLGASNLVIARMDSESAKLISSTIDACDHEFVLGVVGWDDANGSKLSLADTLAKADAAGKVGAELGQVEKEWMDGITLKTWDEAVIDHNANNASGIEAYRSELAAAAKASSSLVPISQARAIAA
;
A
#
# COMPACT_ATOMS: atom_id res chain seq x y z
N MET A 1 -16.94 30.90 4.23
CA MET A 1 -15.62 31.38 3.79
C MET A 1 -15.05 30.34 2.84
N PRO A 2 -14.40 30.69 1.72
CA PRO A 2 -13.60 29.71 1.01
C PRO A 2 -12.57 29.15 1.99
N VAL A 3 -12.52 27.83 2.12
CA VAL A 3 -11.56 27.15 2.98
C VAL A 3 -10.18 27.57 2.46
N GLN A 4 -9.41 28.28 3.29
CA GLN A 4 -8.00 28.50 2.99
C GLN A 4 -7.39 27.11 2.73
N PRO A 5 -6.71 26.89 1.58
CA PRO A 5 -6.15 25.59 1.30
C PRO A 5 -5.24 25.18 2.45
N PRO A 6 -5.22 23.89 2.84
CA PRO A 6 -4.51 23.46 4.03
C PRO A 6 -3.00 23.60 3.84
N GLN A 7 -2.23 23.50 4.94
CA GLN A 7 -0.77 23.74 4.95
C GLN A 7 0.00 22.87 3.95
N SER A 8 -0.58 21.75 3.55
CA SER A 8 -0.06 20.78 2.61
C SER A 8 -0.13 21.18 1.13
N ALA A 9 -1.04 22.09 0.74
CA ALA A 9 -1.35 22.34 -0.67
C ALA A 9 -0.14 22.88 -1.47
N LEU A 10 0.53 23.92 -0.96
CA LEU A 10 1.72 24.48 -1.64
C LEU A 10 2.87 23.46 -1.76
N PRO A 11 3.28 22.74 -0.71
CA PRO A 11 4.30 21.70 -0.87
C PRO A 11 3.84 20.51 -1.72
N ALA A 12 2.53 20.24 -1.83
CA ALA A 12 2.01 19.24 -2.78
C ALA A 12 2.18 19.69 -4.24
N ASP A 13 1.87 20.95 -4.57
CA ASP A 13 2.10 21.51 -5.91
C ASP A 13 3.59 21.47 -6.28
N LYS A 14 4.45 21.81 -5.31
CA LYS A 14 5.91 21.71 -5.46
C LYS A 14 6.35 20.27 -5.75
N LEU A 15 5.79 19.29 -5.07
CA LEU A 15 6.10 17.88 -5.32
C LEU A 15 5.62 17.43 -6.71
N PHE A 16 4.41 17.82 -7.11
CA PHE A 16 3.89 17.50 -8.43
C PHE A 16 4.79 18.08 -9.54
N ALA A 17 5.22 19.33 -9.40
CA ALA A 17 6.15 19.97 -10.33
C ALA A 17 7.48 19.21 -10.41
N LEU A 18 8.07 18.88 -9.25
CA LEU A 18 9.33 18.13 -9.16
C LEU A 18 9.21 16.75 -9.85
N LEU A 19 8.16 15.97 -9.52
CA LEU A 19 7.96 14.65 -10.11
C LEU A 19 7.70 14.74 -11.61
N SER A 20 6.97 15.77 -12.07
CA SER A 20 6.69 15.99 -13.49
C SER A 20 7.96 16.34 -14.29
N GLU A 21 8.84 17.16 -13.73
CA GLU A 21 10.15 17.48 -14.32
C GLU A 21 11.02 16.23 -14.41
N ARG A 22 11.15 15.50 -13.30
CA ARG A 22 11.96 14.28 -13.20
C ARG A 22 11.46 13.19 -14.14
N ALA A 23 10.15 13.05 -14.30
CA ALA A 23 9.55 12.13 -15.27
C ALA A 23 9.91 12.49 -16.73
N LYS A 24 9.89 13.77 -17.11
CA LYS A 24 10.32 14.22 -18.45
C LYS A 24 11.79 13.90 -18.71
N GLU A 25 12.63 14.03 -17.69
CA GLU A 25 14.05 13.68 -17.76
C GLU A 25 14.34 12.18 -17.66
N ARG A 26 13.32 11.36 -17.35
CA ARG A 26 13.47 9.94 -16.97
C ARG A 26 14.46 9.73 -15.82
N LYS A 27 14.46 10.64 -14.84
CA LYS A 27 15.28 10.55 -13.64
C LYS A 27 14.42 10.28 -12.41
N PRO A 28 14.94 9.55 -11.42
CA PRO A 28 14.27 9.36 -10.14
C PRO A 28 14.39 10.59 -9.24
N VAL A 29 13.51 10.66 -8.24
CA VAL A 29 13.71 11.46 -7.03
C VAL A 29 14.09 10.49 -5.91
N HIS A 30 15.28 10.64 -5.36
CA HIS A 30 15.75 9.82 -4.25
C HIS A 30 15.54 10.54 -2.92
N THR A 31 15.29 9.74 -1.89
CA THR A 31 15.29 10.18 -0.48
C THR A 31 15.44 8.96 0.42
N MET A 32 15.44 9.21 1.73
CA MET A 32 15.36 8.18 2.76
C MET A 32 14.36 8.59 3.85
N GLY A 33 13.99 7.66 4.73
CA GLY A 33 13.14 7.96 5.88
C GLY A 33 13.83 8.91 6.87
N ALA A 34 13.22 10.05 7.15
CA ALA A 34 13.69 11.00 8.17
C ALA A 34 13.09 10.64 9.54
N ILE A 35 13.97 10.42 10.52
CA ILE A 35 13.63 10.03 11.88
C ILE A 35 13.34 11.26 12.76
N ASP A 36 14.07 12.35 12.57
CA ASP A 36 13.94 13.54 13.41
C ASP A 36 14.29 14.86 12.66
N PRO A 37 14.00 16.02 13.28
CA PRO A 37 14.36 17.33 12.74
C PRO A 37 15.85 17.54 12.44
N ILE A 38 16.75 16.92 13.21
CA ILE A 38 18.20 17.08 13.03
C ILE A 38 18.58 16.43 11.70
N GLN A 39 18.24 15.16 11.52
CA GLN A 39 18.48 14.43 10.27
C GLN A 39 17.79 15.13 9.09
N GLN A 40 16.53 15.55 9.25
CA GLN A 40 15.77 16.24 8.22
C GLN A 40 16.46 17.54 7.76
N SER A 41 16.99 18.33 8.69
CA SER A 41 17.71 19.57 8.36
C SER A 41 18.98 19.32 7.55
N GLN A 42 19.68 18.20 7.79
CA GLN A 42 20.86 17.81 7.02
C GLN A 42 20.50 17.24 5.65
N MET A 43 19.37 16.52 5.55
CA MET A 43 18.86 16.02 4.28
C MET A 43 18.52 17.16 3.32
N ALA A 44 18.05 18.31 3.80
CA ALA A 44 17.64 19.45 2.97
C ALA A 44 18.75 19.97 2.03
N TYR A 45 20.03 19.73 2.34
CA TYR A 45 21.15 20.12 1.48
C TYR A 45 21.26 19.28 0.20
N ASN A 46 20.88 18.00 0.25
CA ASN A 46 21.18 17.03 -0.83
C ASN A 46 19.95 16.23 -1.30
N GLN A 47 18.83 16.29 -0.56
CA GLN A 47 17.60 15.56 -0.86
C GLN A 47 16.49 16.53 -1.24
N GLU A 48 15.75 16.20 -2.28
CA GLU A 48 14.71 17.07 -2.84
C GLU A 48 13.35 16.90 -2.14
N VAL A 49 13.17 15.76 -1.47
CA VAL A 49 11.96 15.38 -0.74
C VAL A 49 12.33 14.71 0.58
N VAL A 50 11.37 14.64 1.50
CA VAL A 50 11.50 13.94 2.79
C VAL A 50 10.50 12.80 2.82
N TYR A 51 10.94 11.60 3.18
CA TYR A 51 10.04 10.47 3.43
C TYR A 51 9.81 10.28 4.93
N VAL A 52 8.56 10.02 5.33
CA VAL A 52 8.19 9.61 6.69
C VAL A 52 7.66 8.19 6.63
N SER A 53 8.42 7.27 7.21
CA SER A 53 8.15 5.83 7.15
C SER A 53 7.27 5.37 8.31
N GLY A 54 6.23 4.57 8.02
CA GLY A 54 5.41 3.88 9.04
C GLY A 54 6.24 2.91 9.88
N TRP A 55 7.07 2.10 9.20
CA TRP A 55 8.07 1.23 9.84
C TRP A 55 8.94 1.95 10.87
N ALA A 56 9.53 3.09 10.49
CA ALA A 56 10.40 3.84 11.38
C ALA A 56 9.60 4.42 12.55
N THR A 57 8.42 4.99 12.30
CA THR A 57 7.58 5.52 13.38
C THR A 57 7.17 4.44 14.38
N SER A 58 6.87 3.21 13.92
CA SER A 58 6.57 2.09 14.82
C SER A 58 7.69 1.84 15.85
N SER A 59 8.95 1.97 15.41
CA SER A 59 10.11 1.64 16.24
C SER A 59 10.73 2.83 16.99
N VAL A 60 10.48 4.07 16.56
CA VAL A 60 11.18 5.25 17.11
C VAL A 60 10.27 6.33 17.67
N LEU A 61 9.00 6.37 17.24
CA LEU A 61 8.07 7.42 17.63
C LEU A 61 6.63 6.99 17.40
N THR A 62 5.97 6.52 18.45
CA THR A 62 4.55 6.20 18.44
C THR A 62 3.77 7.19 19.31
N THR A 63 2.56 7.54 18.90
CA THR A 63 1.68 8.36 19.76
C THR A 63 0.96 7.51 20.83
N CYS A 64 1.33 6.24 20.96
CA CYS A 64 0.78 5.27 21.91
C CYS A 64 1.58 5.26 23.23
N ASN A 65 1.73 6.42 23.88
CA ASN A 65 2.60 6.54 25.06
C ASN A 65 4.05 6.04 24.82
N ASN A 66 4.56 6.17 23.60
CA ASN A 66 5.87 5.65 23.17
C ASN A 66 6.01 4.12 23.28
N GLU A 67 4.89 3.37 23.23
CA GLU A 67 4.93 1.92 23.02
C GLU A 67 5.44 1.65 21.61
N VAL A 68 6.69 1.18 21.50
CA VAL A 68 7.33 0.89 20.22
C VAL A 68 7.14 -0.57 19.84
N GLY A 69 7.14 -0.86 18.54
CA GLY A 69 6.88 -2.20 18.04
C GLY A 69 7.39 -2.49 16.64
N PRO A 70 7.14 -3.72 16.16
CA PRO A 70 7.34 -4.07 14.75
C PRO A 70 6.37 -3.29 13.84
N ASP A 71 6.64 -3.31 12.53
CA ASP A 71 5.83 -2.63 11.50
C ASP A 71 4.53 -3.38 11.22
N LEU A 72 3.57 -3.27 12.14
CA LEU A 72 2.26 -3.91 12.07
C LEU A 72 1.10 -2.91 11.88
N ALA A 73 1.40 -1.61 11.84
CA ALA A 73 0.42 -0.53 11.78
C ALA A 73 -0.67 -0.62 12.88
N ASP A 74 -0.30 -1.12 14.07
CA ASP A 74 -1.14 -1.23 15.26
C ASP A 74 -1.00 -0.03 16.22
N TYR A 75 -0.06 0.88 15.93
CA TYR A 75 0.00 2.17 16.59
C TYR A 75 -1.22 3.04 16.25
N PRO A 76 -1.56 4.05 17.08
CA PRO A 76 -2.63 4.98 16.76
C PRO A 76 -2.36 5.67 15.42
N TYR A 77 -3.38 5.75 14.57
CA TYR A 77 -3.29 6.31 13.21
C TYR A 77 -2.83 7.77 13.16
N THR A 78 -2.80 8.47 14.30
CA THR A 78 -2.23 9.82 14.45
C THR A 78 -0.70 9.83 14.41
N THR A 79 -0.04 8.68 14.57
CA THR A 79 1.41 8.55 14.68
C THR A 79 2.16 9.15 13.49
N VAL A 80 1.90 8.65 12.27
CA VAL A 80 2.59 9.14 11.07
C VAL A 80 2.22 10.59 10.72
N PRO A 81 0.94 11.03 10.78
CA PRO A 81 0.58 12.44 10.62
C PRO A 81 1.31 13.36 11.60
N ASN A 82 1.45 12.96 12.88
CA ASN A 82 2.12 13.77 13.89
C ASN A 82 3.63 13.87 13.65
N GLN A 83 4.29 12.77 13.24
CA GLN A 83 5.70 12.82 12.83
C GLN A 83 5.89 13.73 11.61
N GLY A 84 4.99 13.62 10.62
CA GLY A 84 4.95 14.49 9.47
C GLY A 84 4.86 15.97 9.84
N GLN A 85 3.93 16.31 10.75
CA GLN A 85 3.78 17.65 11.28
C GLN A 85 5.06 18.12 12.00
N ARG A 86 5.66 17.26 12.84
CA ARG A 86 6.89 17.56 13.58
C ARG A 86 8.02 17.95 12.64
N LEU A 87 8.23 17.20 11.56
CA LEU A 87 9.24 17.52 10.55
C LEU A 87 8.88 18.80 9.78
N PHE A 88 7.61 18.99 9.39
CA PHE A 88 7.19 20.20 8.70
C PHE A 88 7.38 21.47 9.55
N LYS A 89 7.06 21.43 10.84
CA LYS A 89 7.33 22.55 11.76
C LYS A 89 8.81 22.84 11.89
N ALA A 90 9.66 21.82 11.88
CA ALA A 90 11.11 21.99 11.85
C ALA A 90 11.58 22.67 10.55
N GLN A 91 11.11 22.22 9.38
CA GLN A 91 11.40 22.86 8.10
C GLN A 91 11.06 24.35 8.11
N LEU A 92 9.87 24.71 8.60
CA LEU A 92 9.44 26.10 8.73
C LEU A 92 10.34 26.90 9.68
N SER A 93 10.80 26.29 10.76
CA SER A 93 11.73 26.92 11.72
C SER A 93 13.08 27.21 11.06
N HIS A 94 13.67 26.20 10.41
CA HIS A 94 14.94 26.35 9.69
C HIS A 94 14.84 27.34 8.53
N TYR A 95 13.72 27.34 7.80
CA TYR A 95 13.45 28.33 6.75
C TYR A 95 13.44 29.76 7.30
N ARG A 96 12.69 30.03 8.38
CA ARG A 96 12.65 31.37 9.00
C ARG A 96 14.03 31.81 9.48
N LYS A 97 14.76 30.93 10.15
CA LYS A 97 16.12 31.19 10.61
C LYS A 97 17.05 31.52 9.43
N HIS A 98 17.04 30.70 8.38
CA HIS A 98 17.86 30.91 7.19
C HIS A 98 17.50 32.21 6.46
N TYR A 99 16.22 32.53 6.37
CA TYR A 99 15.74 33.77 5.76
C TYR A 99 16.20 35.00 6.55
N ASP A 100 16.06 34.98 7.88
CA ASP A 100 16.48 36.08 8.76
C ASP A 100 18.00 36.30 8.70
N GLU A 101 18.78 35.23 8.84
CA GLU A 101 20.25 35.28 8.69
C GLU A 101 20.65 35.90 7.35
N ARG A 102 19.97 35.55 6.26
CA ARG A 102 20.27 36.09 4.92
C ARG A 102 19.84 37.54 4.73
N CYS A 103 18.77 37.99 5.37
CA CYS A 103 18.34 39.39 5.31
C CYS A 103 19.38 40.34 5.91
N GLN A 104 20.21 39.85 6.83
CA GLN A 104 21.26 40.61 7.50
C GLN A 104 22.59 40.63 6.71
N LEU A 105 22.71 39.85 5.62
CA LEU A 105 23.93 39.74 4.83
C LEU A 105 23.97 40.74 3.66
N SER A 106 25.17 41.27 3.38
CA SER A 106 25.41 42.06 2.18
C SER A 106 25.18 41.24 0.90
N PRO A 107 24.96 41.86 -0.27
CA PRO A 107 24.84 41.13 -1.54
C PRO A 107 26.03 40.20 -1.81
N GLU A 108 27.25 40.62 -1.49
CA GLU A 108 28.48 39.85 -1.67
C GLU A 108 28.49 38.61 -0.77
N GLN A 109 28.17 38.77 0.52
CA GLN A 109 28.08 37.66 1.47
C GLN A 109 26.96 36.67 1.12
N ARG A 110 25.85 37.15 0.53
CA ARG A 110 24.76 36.30 0.06
C ARG A 110 25.15 35.44 -1.14
N ALA A 111 26.08 35.90 -1.97
CA ALA A 111 26.59 35.15 -3.11
C ALA A 111 27.50 33.98 -2.67
N GLU A 112 28.26 34.16 -1.59
CA GLU A 112 29.13 33.11 -1.03
C GLU A 112 28.35 31.99 -0.32
N LYS A 113 27.12 32.27 0.11
CA LYS A 113 26.26 31.29 0.80
C LYS A 113 25.12 30.87 -0.11
N PRO A 114 25.15 29.69 -0.74
CA PRO A 114 24.03 29.23 -1.57
C PRO A 114 22.74 29.09 -0.76
N TRP A 115 21.61 29.27 -1.44
CA TRP A 115 20.29 29.10 -0.82
C TRP A 115 20.04 27.64 -0.48
N VAL A 116 19.63 27.37 0.77
CA VAL A 116 19.22 26.04 1.21
C VAL A 116 17.69 25.99 1.27
N ASP A 117 17.11 25.11 0.45
CA ASP A 117 15.68 24.88 0.44
C ASP A 117 15.28 23.90 1.56
N TYR A 118 14.94 24.44 2.73
CA TYR A 118 14.46 23.63 3.85
C TYR A 118 13.03 23.11 3.68
N LEU A 119 12.22 23.75 2.81
CA LEU A 119 10.80 23.41 2.61
C LEU A 119 10.66 22.26 1.59
N ARG A 120 11.31 21.13 1.87
CA ARG A 120 11.26 19.93 1.03
C ARG A 120 9.90 19.23 1.19
N PRO A 121 9.18 18.90 0.09
CA PRO A 121 7.91 18.19 0.21
C PRO A 121 8.05 16.88 0.98
N ILE A 122 7.06 16.60 1.82
CA ILE A 122 7.00 15.40 2.67
C ILE A 122 6.06 14.37 2.02
N ILE A 123 6.57 13.15 1.86
CA ILE A 123 5.84 11.94 1.49
C ILE A 123 5.72 11.09 2.74
N ALA A 124 4.50 10.85 3.22
CA ALA A 124 4.27 10.16 4.48
C ALA A 124 3.55 8.83 4.29
N ASP A 125 3.91 7.82 5.08
CA ASP A 125 3.25 6.52 5.07
C ASP A 125 1.83 6.59 5.64
N ALA A 126 0.83 6.10 4.91
CA ALA A 126 -0.57 6.01 5.36
C ALA A 126 -0.98 4.60 5.81
N ASP A 127 -0.02 3.66 5.81
CA ASP A 127 -0.25 2.26 6.09
C ASP A 127 -1.41 1.67 5.23
N THR A 128 -2.20 0.75 5.80
CA THR A 128 -3.49 0.29 5.27
C THR A 128 -4.65 1.14 5.80
N GLU A 129 -4.36 2.38 6.19
CA GLU A 129 -5.32 3.41 6.64
C GLU A 129 -6.07 3.08 7.94
N HIS A 130 -5.58 2.10 8.71
CA HIS A 130 -5.99 1.80 10.08
C HIS A 130 -7.49 1.51 10.27
N GLY A 131 -8.20 1.10 9.22
CA GLY A 131 -9.61 0.72 9.29
C GLY A 131 -10.38 0.90 7.98
N GLY A 132 -11.70 1.06 8.12
CA GLY A 132 -12.61 1.27 6.98
C GLY A 132 -12.57 2.69 6.40
N LEU A 133 -13.42 2.94 5.40
CA LEU A 133 -13.43 4.20 4.62
C LEU A 133 -13.59 5.47 5.47
N SER A 134 -14.34 5.41 6.58
CA SER A 134 -14.49 6.57 7.48
C SER A 134 -13.17 6.91 8.20
N THR A 135 -12.35 5.92 8.54
CA THR A 135 -10.99 6.14 9.08
C THR A 135 -10.08 6.68 8.00
N VAL A 136 -10.15 6.14 6.77
CA VAL A 136 -9.38 6.65 5.62
C VAL A 136 -9.64 8.14 5.40
N LEU A 137 -10.90 8.57 5.43
CA LEU A 137 -11.27 9.99 5.28
C LEU A 137 -10.67 10.85 6.39
N LYS A 138 -10.75 10.41 7.66
CA LYS A 138 -10.18 11.14 8.80
C LYS A 138 -8.66 11.21 8.75
N LEU A 139 -8.01 10.11 8.36
CA LEU A 139 -6.56 10.04 8.21
C LEU A 139 -6.08 10.94 7.06
N ALA A 140 -6.76 10.90 5.91
CA ALA A 140 -6.48 11.78 4.78
C ALA A 140 -6.63 13.26 5.17
N LYS A 141 -7.65 13.59 5.97
CA LYS A 141 -7.80 14.94 6.54
C LYS A 141 -6.61 15.32 7.43
N LEU A 142 -6.20 14.47 8.36
CA LEU A 142 -5.04 14.75 9.23
C LEU A 142 -3.77 14.98 8.41
N PHE A 143 -3.56 14.16 7.37
CA PHE A 143 -2.45 14.37 6.46
C PHE A 143 -2.56 15.70 5.73
N ALA A 144 -3.71 16.08 5.18
CA ALA A 144 -3.87 17.38 4.56
C ALA A 144 -3.58 18.54 5.53
N GLU A 145 -3.99 18.44 6.79
CA GLU A 145 -3.72 19.46 7.81
C GLU A 145 -2.23 19.52 8.21
N HIS A 146 -1.46 18.43 8.04
CA HIS A 146 -0.11 18.28 8.60
C HIS A 146 1.04 18.10 7.59
N VAL A 147 0.84 17.47 6.42
CA VAL A 147 1.87 17.09 5.42
C VAL A 147 1.37 17.08 3.97
N SER A 148 2.30 17.24 3.02
CA SER A 148 1.99 17.39 1.59
C SER A 148 1.50 16.15 0.84
N THR A 149 1.89 14.92 1.22
CA THR A 149 1.50 13.72 0.46
C THR A 149 1.47 12.45 1.29
N VAL A 150 0.74 11.45 0.81
CA VAL A 150 0.67 10.12 1.43
C VAL A 150 1.01 9.00 0.46
N SER A 151 1.80 8.04 0.93
CA SER A 151 2.09 6.75 0.29
C SER A 151 1.53 5.64 1.15
N ARG A 152 0.83 4.67 0.56
CA ARG A 152 0.09 3.63 1.32
C ARG A 152 0.96 2.39 1.52
N ARG A 153 0.85 1.65 2.64
CA ARG A 153 1.72 0.50 2.95
C ARG A 153 1.17 -0.54 3.93
N PRO A 154 1.41 -1.82 3.68
CA PRO A 154 1.87 -2.71 4.76
C PRO A 154 3.34 -3.14 4.54
N CYS A 155 4.02 -3.58 5.60
CA CYS A 155 5.44 -3.94 5.56
C CYS A 155 5.76 -4.91 4.41
N GLY A 156 6.66 -4.50 3.52
CA GLY A 156 6.96 -5.22 2.27
C GLY A 156 7.77 -6.51 2.43
N HIS A 157 8.29 -6.79 3.60
CA HIS A 157 9.22 -7.91 3.81
C HIS A 157 8.71 -8.95 4.82
N GLN A 158 7.56 -8.71 5.45
CA GLN A 158 6.98 -9.67 6.38
C GLN A 158 6.25 -10.78 5.62
N ALA A 159 6.42 -12.02 6.08
CA ALA A 159 5.64 -13.16 5.62
C ALA A 159 4.17 -13.03 6.08
N GLY A 160 3.25 -13.72 5.41
CA GLY A 160 1.83 -13.71 5.79
C GLY A 160 1.04 -12.48 5.32
N LYS A 161 1.49 -11.80 4.25
CA LYS A 161 0.74 -10.68 3.67
C LYS A 161 -0.61 -11.16 3.13
N VAL A 162 -1.65 -10.43 3.52
CA VAL A 162 -3.03 -10.63 3.05
C VAL A 162 -3.44 -9.40 2.25
N LEU A 163 -3.74 -9.59 0.97
CA LEU A 163 -4.30 -8.54 0.12
C LEU A 163 -5.78 -8.31 0.45
N VAL A 164 -6.26 -7.11 0.18
CA VAL A 164 -7.70 -6.82 0.09
C VAL A 164 -8.14 -6.92 -1.37
N PRO A 165 -9.44 -7.11 -1.66
CA PRO A 165 -9.95 -7.08 -3.02
C PRO A 165 -9.58 -5.77 -3.71
N THR A 166 -9.33 -5.83 -5.02
CA THR A 166 -8.90 -4.67 -5.82
C THR A 166 -9.85 -3.47 -5.66
N SER A 167 -11.17 -3.71 -5.72
CA SER A 167 -12.21 -2.69 -5.49
C SER A 167 -12.12 -2.04 -4.11
N GLU A 168 -11.76 -2.77 -3.05
CA GLU A 168 -11.56 -2.20 -1.73
C GLU A 168 -10.39 -1.22 -1.73
N HIS A 169 -9.27 -1.59 -2.36
CA HIS A 169 -8.11 -0.71 -2.46
C HIS A 169 -8.42 0.55 -3.28
N ILE A 170 -9.20 0.42 -4.36
CA ILE A 170 -9.69 1.55 -5.18
C ILE A 170 -10.60 2.46 -4.35
N ASN A 171 -11.57 1.92 -3.61
CA ASN A 171 -12.49 2.70 -2.77
C ASN A 171 -11.74 3.56 -1.75
N ARG A 172 -10.67 3.02 -1.18
CA ARG A 172 -9.79 3.76 -0.28
C ARG A 172 -9.03 4.90 -0.98
N LEU A 173 -8.48 4.68 -2.19
CA LEU A 173 -7.88 5.76 -3.02
C LEU A 173 -8.88 6.88 -3.31
N VAL A 174 -10.09 6.51 -3.73
CA VAL A 174 -11.17 7.44 -4.05
C VAL A 174 -11.58 8.22 -2.79
N THR A 175 -11.67 7.56 -1.64
CA THR A 175 -12.00 8.21 -0.36
C THR A 175 -10.93 9.21 0.06
N CYS A 176 -9.65 8.88 -0.12
CA CYS A 176 -8.54 9.78 0.15
C CYS A 176 -8.60 11.03 -0.75
N ARG A 177 -8.82 10.84 -2.06
CA ARG A 177 -9.03 11.95 -3.01
C ARG A 177 -10.23 12.81 -2.62
N LEU A 178 -11.37 12.20 -2.32
CA LEU A 178 -12.58 12.90 -1.88
C LEU A 178 -12.33 13.78 -0.65
N ALA A 179 -11.61 13.25 0.35
CA ALA A 179 -11.27 14.01 1.55
C ALA A 179 -10.48 15.28 1.23
N TRP A 180 -9.54 15.19 0.28
CA TRP A 180 -8.71 16.31 -0.14
C TRP A 180 -9.43 17.30 -1.06
N ASP A 181 -10.30 16.83 -1.93
CA ASP A 181 -11.14 17.68 -2.77
C ASP A 181 -12.08 18.55 -1.91
N VAL A 182 -12.66 17.97 -0.84
CA VAL A 182 -13.47 18.71 0.14
C VAL A 182 -12.65 19.77 0.88
N LEU A 183 -11.37 19.52 1.13
CA LEU A 183 -10.46 20.44 1.82
C LEU A 183 -9.79 21.45 0.87
N GLY A 184 -9.92 21.29 -0.45
CA GLY A 184 -9.18 22.08 -1.43
C GLY A 184 -7.67 21.82 -1.40
N ALA A 185 -7.26 20.57 -1.09
CA ALA A 185 -5.86 20.16 -1.02
C ALA A 185 -5.42 19.48 -2.32
N SER A 186 -4.26 19.88 -2.87
CA SER A 186 -3.67 19.28 -4.07
C SER A 186 -2.73 18.10 -3.80
N ASN A 187 -2.86 17.49 -2.62
CA ASN A 187 -2.05 16.34 -2.21
C ASN A 187 -2.08 15.20 -3.25
N LEU A 188 -0.95 14.51 -3.39
CA LEU A 188 -0.78 13.34 -4.25
C LEU A 188 -1.02 12.06 -3.45
N VAL A 189 -1.79 11.15 -4.04
CA VAL A 189 -2.02 9.79 -3.51
C VAL A 189 -1.08 8.84 -4.25
N ILE A 190 -0.23 8.12 -3.52
CA ILE A 190 0.62 7.07 -4.11
C ILE A 190 0.05 5.70 -3.72
N ALA A 191 -0.39 4.94 -4.73
CA ALA A 191 -0.85 3.57 -4.56
C ALA A 191 0.34 2.61 -4.55
N ARG A 192 0.34 1.68 -3.59
CA ARG A 192 1.34 0.63 -3.45
C ARG A 192 0.61 -0.71 -3.45
N MET A 193 1.16 -1.68 -4.17
CA MET A 193 0.67 -3.05 -4.23
C MET A 193 1.73 -4.01 -3.71
N ASP A 194 1.31 -4.96 -2.87
CA ASP A 194 2.18 -6.00 -2.29
C ASP A 194 1.93 -7.38 -2.95
N SER A 195 1.32 -7.40 -4.14
CA SER A 195 0.95 -8.62 -4.85
C SER A 195 2.13 -9.48 -5.28
N GLU A 196 3.32 -8.89 -5.43
CA GLU A 196 4.53 -9.62 -5.84
C GLU A 196 4.92 -10.74 -4.86
N SER A 197 4.70 -10.55 -3.55
CA SER A 197 5.07 -11.53 -2.53
C SER A 197 3.91 -12.01 -1.66
N ALA A 198 2.69 -11.51 -1.89
CA ALA A 198 1.52 -11.89 -1.11
C ALA A 198 1.05 -13.30 -1.51
N LYS A 199 0.59 -14.06 -0.52
CA LYS A 199 0.09 -15.43 -0.72
C LYS A 199 -1.40 -15.59 -0.39
N LEU A 200 -2.02 -14.53 0.12
CA LEU A 200 -3.39 -14.56 0.63
C LEU A 200 -4.14 -13.31 0.15
N ILE A 201 -5.44 -13.47 -0.04
CA ILE A 201 -6.40 -12.39 -0.30
C ILE A 201 -7.57 -12.57 0.65
N SER A 202 -8.13 -11.48 1.19
CA SER A 202 -9.15 -11.55 2.23
C SER A 202 -10.52 -12.01 1.71
N SER A 203 -10.80 -11.84 0.42
CA SER A 203 -12.06 -12.23 -0.20
C SER A 203 -11.90 -12.39 -1.72
N THR A 204 -12.67 -13.31 -2.29
CA THR A 204 -12.77 -13.55 -3.74
C THR A 204 -13.98 -12.84 -4.36
N ILE A 205 -14.42 -11.74 -3.75
CA ILE A 205 -15.63 -11.02 -4.21
C ILE A 205 -15.41 -10.29 -5.54
N ASP A 206 -14.16 -9.93 -5.85
CA ASP A 206 -13.82 -9.12 -7.01
C ASP A 206 -13.40 -9.99 -8.21
N ALA A 207 -14.00 -9.71 -9.36
CA ALA A 207 -13.82 -10.50 -10.55
C ALA A 207 -12.41 -10.39 -11.14
N CYS A 208 -11.73 -9.25 -10.96
CA CYS A 208 -10.36 -9.06 -11.44
C CYS A 208 -9.34 -9.87 -10.64
N ASP A 209 -9.68 -10.32 -9.44
CA ASP A 209 -8.76 -11.06 -8.58
C ASP A 209 -8.82 -12.57 -8.88
N HIS A 210 -9.90 -13.05 -9.54
CA HIS A 210 -10.17 -14.47 -9.74
C HIS A 210 -9.09 -15.23 -10.51
N GLU A 211 -8.44 -14.61 -11.49
CA GLU A 211 -7.39 -15.27 -12.28
C GLU A 211 -6.16 -15.64 -11.43
N PHE A 212 -5.97 -14.97 -10.29
CA PHE A 212 -4.85 -15.18 -9.38
C PHE A 212 -5.20 -16.09 -8.19
N VAL A 213 -6.49 -16.40 -7.98
CA VAL A 213 -6.93 -17.21 -6.84
C VAL A 213 -6.63 -18.68 -7.11
N LEU A 214 -5.88 -19.29 -6.20
CA LEU A 214 -5.55 -20.71 -6.26
C LEU A 214 -6.69 -21.57 -5.67
N GLY A 215 -7.17 -22.52 -6.46
CA GLY A 215 -8.12 -23.56 -6.04
C GLY A 215 -7.43 -24.91 -5.83
N VAL A 216 -8.05 -25.77 -5.03
CA VAL A 216 -7.61 -27.16 -4.85
C VAL A 216 -8.08 -28.01 -6.03
N VAL A 217 -7.14 -28.71 -6.68
CA VAL A 217 -7.43 -29.61 -7.81
C VAL A 217 -7.57 -31.05 -7.31
N GLY A 218 -8.46 -31.84 -7.93
CA GLY A 218 -8.62 -33.26 -7.58
C GLY A 218 -9.27 -33.49 -6.22
N TRP A 219 -9.97 -32.47 -5.69
CA TRP A 219 -10.80 -32.57 -4.49
C TRP A 219 -12.12 -33.29 -4.77
N ASP A 220 -12.06 -34.39 -5.52
CA ASP A 220 -13.22 -35.24 -5.74
C ASP A 220 -13.33 -36.22 -4.58
N ASP A 221 -14.49 -36.23 -3.96
CA ASP A 221 -14.80 -37.02 -2.78
C ASP A 221 -16.26 -37.45 -2.84
N ALA A 222 -16.50 -38.42 -3.74
CA ALA A 222 -17.80 -39.04 -3.93
C ALA A 222 -18.40 -39.63 -2.63
N ASN A 223 -17.59 -39.81 -1.57
CA ASN A 223 -17.99 -40.40 -0.29
C ASN A 223 -18.07 -39.40 0.88
N GLY A 224 -17.76 -38.11 0.68
CA GLY A 224 -17.80 -37.09 1.76
C GLY A 224 -16.76 -37.28 2.88
N SER A 225 -15.70 -38.03 2.63
CA SER A 225 -14.61 -38.33 3.56
C SER A 225 -13.51 -37.26 3.68
N LYS A 226 -13.29 -36.43 2.66
CA LYS A 226 -12.26 -35.37 2.62
C LYS A 226 -12.79 -34.09 3.24
N LEU A 227 -12.04 -33.55 4.19
CA LEU A 227 -12.40 -32.35 4.94
C LEU A 227 -11.62 -31.13 4.46
N SER A 228 -12.28 -29.97 4.40
CA SER A 228 -11.59 -28.71 4.16
C SER A 228 -10.45 -28.51 5.16
N LEU A 229 -9.48 -27.66 4.84
CA LEU A 229 -8.40 -27.35 5.80
C LEU A 229 -8.99 -26.84 7.13
N ALA A 230 -9.98 -25.96 7.06
CA ALA A 230 -10.67 -25.42 8.24
C ALA A 230 -11.31 -26.53 9.10
N ASP A 231 -12.05 -27.45 8.47
CA ASP A 231 -12.69 -28.55 9.21
C ASP A 231 -11.68 -29.56 9.75
N THR A 232 -10.58 -29.79 9.03
CA THR A 232 -9.47 -30.66 9.46
C THR A 232 -8.82 -30.11 10.71
N LEU A 233 -8.49 -28.82 10.72
CA LEU A 233 -7.89 -28.14 11.87
C LEU A 233 -8.87 -28.05 13.05
N ALA A 234 -10.14 -27.75 12.80
CA ALA A 234 -11.16 -27.71 13.85
C ALA A 234 -11.35 -29.07 14.53
N LYS A 235 -11.34 -30.17 13.76
CA LYS A 235 -11.41 -31.53 14.34
C LYS A 235 -10.15 -31.89 15.11
N ALA A 236 -8.98 -31.49 14.63
CA ALA A 236 -7.71 -31.71 15.31
C ALA A 236 -7.64 -30.97 16.66
N ASP A 237 -8.09 -29.71 16.69
CA ASP A 237 -8.17 -28.89 17.90
C ASP A 237 -9.19 -29.46 18.89
N ALA A 238 -10.37 -29.87 18.42
CA ALA A 238 -11.37 -30.56 19.23
C ALA A 238 -10.88 -31.91 19.82
N ALA A 239 -9.90 -32.55 19.17
CA ALA A 239 -9.23 -33.73 19.66
C ALA A 239 -8.06 -33.43 20.63
N GLY A 240 -7.81 -32.16 20.94
CA GLY A 240 -6.81 -31.72 21.90
C GLY A 240 -5.42 -31.42 21.33
N LYS A 241 -5.24 -31.43 20.00
CA LYS A 241 -3.96 -31.06 19.38
C LYS A 241 -3.74 -29.56 19.50
N VAL A 242 -2.53 -29.13 19.85
CA VAL A 242 -2.18 -27.71 20.02
C VAL A 242 -0.79 -27.37 19.48
N GLY A 243 -0.56 -26.08 19.21
CA GLY A 243 0.76 -25.56 18.83
C GLY A 243 1.39 -26.29 17.63
N ALA A 244 2.54 -26.94 17.85
CA ALA A 244 3.27 -27.65 16.81
C ALA A 244 2.50 -28.84 16.20
N GLU A 245 1.62 -29.48 16.98
CA GLU A 245 0.82 -30.61 16.50
C GLU A 245 -0.24 -30.16 15.48
N LEU A 246 -0.87 -29.00 15.71
CA LEU A 246 -1.77 -28.39 14.72
C LEU A 246 -1.01 -27.93 13.47
N GLY A 247 0.17 -27.32 13.65
CA GLY A 247 1.01 -26.93 12.53
C GLY A 247 1.45 -28.12 11.67
N GLN A 248 1.66 -29.29 12.29
CA GLN A 248 1.92 -30.53 11.55
C GLN A 248 0.68 -30.99 10.75
N VAL A 249 -0.51 -30.95 11.35
CA VAL A 249 -1.76 -31.28 10.64
C VAL A 249 -2.00 -30.36 9.44
N GLU A 250 -1.79 -29.05 9.61
CA GLU A 250 -1.86 -28.08 8.51
C GLU A 250 -0.88 -28.42 7.40
N LYS A 251 0.38 -28.69 7.76
CA LYS A 251 1.43 -29.03 6.80
C LYS A 251 1.09 -30.32 6.04
N GLU A 252 0.66 -31.37 6.72
CA GLU A 252 0.28 -32.64 6.09
C GLU A 252 -0.89 -32.46 5.12
N TRP A 253 -1.86 -31.60 5.46
CA TRP A 253 -2.96 -31.25 4.57
C TRP A 253 -2.45 -30.48 3.33
N MET A 254 -1.61 -29.47 3.53
CA MET A 254 -1.04 -28.64 2.46
C MET A 254 -0.12 -29.43 1.52
N ASP A 255 0.70 -30.34 2.06
CA ASP A 255 1.59 -31.21 1.30
C ASP A 255 0.80 -32.25 0.47
N GLY A 256 -0.43 -32.57 0.90
CA GLY A 256 -1.31 -33.54 0.24
C GLY A 256 -2.18 -32.97 -0.88
N ILE A 257 -2.13 -31.66 -1.15
CA ILE A 257 -2.96 -31.00 -2.16
C ILE A 257 -2.13 -30.39 -3.29
N THR A 258 -2.80 -30.16 -4.41
CA THR A 258 -2.26 -29.37 -5.53
C THR A 258 -3.10 -28.13 -5.71
N LEU A 259 -2.45 -26.96 -5.64
CA LEU A 259 -3.04 -25.66 -5.85
C LEU A 259 -2.75 -25.18 -7.27
N LYS A 260 -3.78 -24.74 -7.98
CA LYS A 260 -3.66 -24.15 -9.33
C LYS A 260 -4.66 -23.01 -9.49
N THR A 261 -4.34 -22.07 -10.37
CA THR A 261 -5.34 -21.15 -10.91
C THR A 261 -6.38 -21.93 -11.73
N TRP A 262 -7.53 -21.31 -11.99
CA TRP A 262 -8.57 -21.93 -12.83
C TRP A 262 -8.03 -22.28 -14.23
N ASP A 263 -7.30 -21.37 -14.85
CA ASP A 263 -6.78 -21.54 -16.21
C ASP A 263 -5.76 -22.67 -16.29
N GLU A 264 -4.84 -22.77 -15.32
CA GLU A 264 -3.91 -23.90 -15.20
C GLU A 264 -4.65 -25.23 -15.06
N ALA A 265 -5.71 -25.27 -14.24
CA ALA A 265 -6.50 -26.49 -14.06
C ALA A 265 -7.22 -26.92 -15.36
N VAL A 266 -7.78 -25.97 -16.12
CA VAL A 266 -8.43 -26.25 -17.42
C VAL A 266 -7.42 -26.73 -18.46
N ILE A 267 -6.26 -26.10 -18.53
CA ILE A 267 -5.17 -26.47 -19.46
C ILE A 267 -4.67 -27.88 -19.14
N ASP A 268 -4.42 -28.18 -17.87
CA ASP A 268 -3.91 -29.49 -17.46
C ASP A 268 -4.94 -30.61 -17.65
N HIS A 269 -6.22 -30.33 -17.40
CA HIS A 269 -7.30 -31.28 -17.70
C HIS A 269 -7.36 -31.62 -19.20
N ASN A 270 -7.11 -30.62 -20.06
CA ASN A 270 -7.17 -30.74 -21.51
C ASN A 270 -5.80 -30.96 -22.17
N ALA A 271 -4.79 -31.43 -21.44
CA ALA A 271 -3.41 -31.53 -21.95
C ALA A 271 -3.27 -32.31 -23.28
N ASN A 272 -4.19 -33.24 -23.56
CA ASN A 272 -4.23 -34.03 -24.80
C ASN A 272 -5.13 -33.44 -25.90
N ASN A 273 -5.74 -32.27 -25.68
CA ASN A 273 -6.69 -31.60 -26.57
C ASN A 273 -6.21 -30.18 -26.90
N ALA A 274 -5.18 -30.08 -27.74
CA ALA A 274 -4.60 -28.79 -28.13
C ALA A 274 -5.62 -27.85 -28.79
N SER A 275 -6.53 -28.37 -29.61
CA SER A 275 -7.60 -27.58 -30.22
C SER A 275 -8.57 -26.99 -29.20
N GLY A 276 -8.92 -27.74 -28.15
CA GLY A 276 -9.79 -27.26 -27.07
C GLY A 276 -9.12 -26.19 -26.21
N ILE A 277 -7.82 -26.34 -25.91
CA ILE A 277 -7.05 -25.31 -25.20
C ILE A 277 -7.01 -24.01 -26.00
N GLU A 278 -6.79 -24.08 -27.31
CA GLU A 278 -6.76 -22.90 -28.17
C GLU A 278 -8.13 -22.22 -28.25
N ALA A 279 -9.21 -23.01 -28.39
CA ALA A 279 -10.58 -22.50 -28.35
C ALA A 279 -10.88 -21.78 -27.03
N TYR A 280 -10.56 -22.41 -25.89
CA TYR A 280 -10.71 -21.84 -24.55
C TYR A 280 -9.99 -20.49 -24.42
N ARG A 281 -8.71 -20.43 -24.81
CA ARG A 281 -7.90 -19.20 -24.75
C ARG A 281 -8.48 -18.10 -25.64
N SER A 282 -8.95 -18.46 -26.84
CA SER A 282 -9.53 -17.52 -27.79
C SER A 282 -10.83 -16.90 -27.24
N GLU A 283 -11.71 -17.73 -26.69
CA GLU A 283 -12.97 -17.28 -26.09
C GLU A 283 -12.74 -16.46 -24.82
N LEU A 284 -11.78 -16.86 -23.97
CA LEU A 284 -11.40 -16.10 -22.78
C LEU A 284 -10.86 -14.71 -23.18
N ALA A 285 -9.99 -14.63 -24.19
CA ALA A 285 -9.46 -13.38 -24.71
C ALA A 285 -10.57 -12.49 -25.34
N ALA A 286 -11.53 -13.09 -26.04
CA ALA A 286 -12.68 -12.38 -26.59
C ALA A 286 -13.58 -11.82 -25.47
N ALA A 287 -13.84 -12.62 -24.42
CA ALA A 287 -14.57 -12.19 -23.25
C ALA A 287 -13.86 -11.03 -22.53
N ALA A 288 -12.57 -11.16 -22.27
CA ALA A 288 -11.76 -10.11 -21.66
C ALA A 288 -11.80 -8.81 -22.48
N LYS A 289 -11.69 -8.90 -23.81
CA LYS A 289 -11.80 -7.72 -24.68
C LYS A 289 -13.18 -7.06 -24.62
N ALA A 290 -14.25 -7.84 -24.49
CA ALA A 290 -15.61 -7.32 -24.36
C ALA A 290 -15.90 -6.67 -23.00
N SER A 291 -15.18 -7.07 -21.95
CA SER A 291 -15.43 -6.68 -20.55
C SER A 291 -14.34 -5.80 -19.93
N SER A 292 -13.46 -5.20 -20.74
CA SER A 292 -12.31 -4.41 -20.23
C SER A 292 -11.42 -5.21 -19.27
N SER A 293 -11.11 -6.45 -19.67
CA SER A 293 -10.29 -7.43 -18.95
C SER A 293 -10.92 -8.04 -17.69
N LEU A 294 -12.24 -7.94 -17.52
CA LEU A 294 -12.95 -8.54 -16.38
C LEU A 294 -13.66 -9.83 -16.80
N VAL A 295 -13.09 -10.99 -16.50
CA VAL A 295 -13.75 -12.28 -16.73
C VAL A 295 -13.99 -12.98 -15.40
N PRO A 296 -15.23 -12.91 -14.84
CA PRO A 296 -15.55 -13.62 -13.62
C PRO A 296 -15.35 -15.12 -13.76
N ILE A 297 -15.01 -15.80 -12.65
CA ILE A 297 -14.79 -17.25 -12.65
C ILE A 297 -16.03 -18.04 -13.11
N SER A 298 -17.24 -17.53 -12.89
CA SER A 298 -18.48 -18.13 -13.40
C SER A 298 -18.54 -18.14 -14.92
N GLN A 299 -18.04 -17.09 -15.57
CA GLN A 299 -17.94 -17.00 -17.02
C GLN A 299 -16.80 -17.87 -17.55
N ALA A 300 -15.63 -17.86 -16.90
CA ALA A 300 -14.52 -18.73 -17.26
C ALA A 300 -14.91 -20.23 -17.18
N ARG A 301 -15.71 -20.61 -16.18
CA ARG A 301 -16.31 -21.95 -16.06
C ARG A 301 -17.27 -22.28 -17.20
N ALA A 302 -18.08 -21.31 -17.61
CA ALA A 302 -19.01 -21.50 -18.73
C ALA A 302 -18.30 -21.65 -20.08
N ILE A 303 -17.16 -20.96 -20.28
CA ILE A 303 -16.32 -21.10 -21.48
C ILE A 303 -15.60 -22.45 -21.49
N ALA A 304 -15.20 -22.96 -20.32
CA ALA A 304 -14.51 -24.25 -20.21
C ALA A 304 -15.42 -25.49 -20.34
N ALA A 305 -16.73 -25.32 -20.13
CA ALA A 305 -17.74 -26.39 -20.16
C ALA A 305 -18.19 -26.72 -21.58
#